data_AF-A0AAJ7C0V3-F1
#
_entry.id   AF-A0AAJ7C0V3-F1
#
_cell.length_a   1.000
_cell.length_b   1.000
_cell.length_c   1.000
_cell.angle_alpha   90.00
_cell.angle_beta   90.00
_cell.angle_gamma   90.00
#
_symmetry.space_group_name_H-M   'P 1'
#
loop_
_entity.id
_entity.type
_entity.pdbx_description
1 polymer ?
#
loop_
_entity_poly.entity_id
_entity_poly.type
_entity_poly.pdbx_seq_one_letter_code
_entity_poly.pdbx_strand_id
1 'polypeptide(L)'
;MIFFINSELQLPQDFEDDVVQEVLKTGTDLRQYSRQIEKELKEVENRSIQDYIKESQNIASLHNQIAACDNILERMESMLMNFQLDLGSISTEILYLQKKSVIMSQQLSNRQLIRGPLSQFIEDMTVSETLIMGIMDAPVTEKEFLLQLQTLNHKINFVKEQSYKEAKSCQDVKEILEKLKIKAMSKIRTYILEQIYKFRKPMTNYQVPQNNMLKYKFFFEFVLANERNVAEEICGEYIGTMSKIYYSYFKSYSTRLMKLQGRVEVPGE
;
A
#
# COMPACT_ATOMS: atom_id res chain seq x y z
N MET A 1 -2.59 -20.49 -59.09
CA MET A 1 -2.08 -21.57 -59.96
C MET A 1 -3.09 -21.72 -61.09
N ILE A 2 -2.89 -20.95 -62.16
CA ILE A 2 -3.78 -20.92 -63.33
C ILE A 2 -3.44 -22.16 -64.16
N PHE A 3 -4.30 -23.17 -64.14
CA PHE A 3 -4.19 -24.29 -65.06
C PHE A 3 -4.68 -23.83 -66.43
N PHE A 4 -3.74 -23.48 -67.30
CA PHE A 4 -3.96 -23.45 -68.74
C PHE A 4 -4.31 -24.87 -69.19
N ILE A 5 -5.59 -25.12 -69.45
CA ILE A 5 -5.99 -26.27 -70.25
C ILE A 5 -5.74 -25.88 -71.71
N ASN A 6 -4.54 -26.23 -72.19
CA ASN A 6 -4.26 -26.34 -73.62
C ASN A 6 -5.10 -27.50 -74.16
N SER A 7 -6.26 -27.21 -74.72
CA SER A 7 -6.97 -28.12 -75.63
C SER A 7 -6.63 -27.76 -77.07
N GLU A 8 -5.37 -27.93 -77.45
CA GLU A 8 -5.02 -28.28 -78.82
C GLU A 8 -5.12 -29.81 -78.94
N LEU A 9 -6.35 -30.34 -78.94
CA LEU A 9 -6.58 -31.69 -79.44
C LEU A 9 -7.12 -31.56 -80.87
N GLN A 10 -6.14 -31.55 -81.77
CA GLN A 10 -6.16 -32.12 -83.11
C GLN A 10 -7.55 -32.47 -83.66
N LEU A 11 -8.04 -31.64 -84.58
CA LEU A 11 -9.00 -32.08 -85.59
C LEU A 11 -8.41 -33.35 -86.24
N PRO A 12 -9.13 -34.49 -86.26
CA PRO A 12 -8.66 -35.68 -86.94
C PRO A 12 -8.48 -35.37 -88.44
N GLN A 13 -7.22 -35.26 -88.88
CA GLN A 13 -6.82 -34.97 -90.26
C GLN A 13 -7.03 -36.15 -91.23
N ASP A 14 -7.59 -37.27 -90.76
CA ASP A 14 -7.69 -38.51 -91.53
C ASP A 14 -9.04 -38.73 -92.24
N PHE A 15 -9.97 -37.76 -92.20
CA PHE A 15 -11.28 -37.90 -92.88
C PHE A 15 -11.34 -37.24 -94.27
N GLU A 16 -10.29 -36.54 -94.72
CA GLU A 16 -10.33 -35.81 -96.00
C GLU A 16 -10.14 -36.70 -97.23
N ASP A 17 -9.56 -37.90 -97.13
CA ASP A 17 -9.15 -38.67 -98.32
C ASP A 17 -10.13 -39.82 -98.70
N ASP A 18 -10.69 -40.53 -97.72
CA ASP A 18 -11.63 -41.64 -98.00
C ASP A 18 -12.98 -41.13 -98.55
N VAL A 19 -13.42 -39.99 -98.01
CA VAL A 19 -14.69 -39.35 -98.37
C VAL A 19 -14.62 -38.74 -99.78
N VAL A 20 -13.49 -38.13 -100.14
CA VAL A 20 -13.26 -37.54 -101.47
C VAL A 20 -13.10 -38.62 -102.54
N GLN A 21 -12.51 -39.78 -102.20
CA GLN A 21 -12.39 -40.91 -103.12
C GLN A 21 -13.72 -41.62 -103.41
N GLU A 22 -14.64 -41.71 -102.44
CA GLU A 22 -16.00 -42.21 -102.71
C GLU A 22 -16.80 -41.27 -103.61
N VAL A 23 -16.66 -39.95 -103.44
CA VAL A 23 -17.38 -38.94 -104.25
C VAL A 23 -16.97 -38.98 -105.73
N LEU A 24 -15.68 -39.21 -106.02
CA LEU A 24 -15.18 -39.34 -107.39
C LEU A 24 -15.62 -40.65 -108.09
N LYS A 25 -15.84 -41.74 -107.34
CA LYS A 25 -16.33 -43.03 -107.89
C LYS A 25 -17.83 -43.04 -108.16
N THR A 26 -18.60 -42.21 -107.46
CA THR A 26 -20.07 -42.25 -107.49
C THR A 26 -20.71 -41.19 -108.41
N GLY A 27 -19.90 -40.31 -109.02
CA GLY A 27 -20.38 -39.37 -110.04
C GLY A 27 -21.42 -38.35 -109.54
N THR A 28 -21.42 -38.04 -108.25
CA THR A 28 -22.31 -37.07 -107.62
C THR A 28 -21.62 -35.70 -107.53
N ASP A 29 -22.34 -34.65 -107.91
CA ASP A 29 -21.85 -33.27 -108.04
C ASP A 29 -21.25 -32.73 -106.71
N LEU A 30 -19.98 -32.32 -106.70
CA LEU A 30 -19.26 -31.84 -105.50
C LEU A 30 -20.00 -30.71 -104.77
N ARG A 31 -20.77 -29.89 -105.49
CA ARG A 31 -21.60 -28.84 -104.88
C ARG A 31 -22.76 -29.37 -104.05
N GLN A 32 -23.32 -30.53 -104.43
CA GLN A 32 -24.35 -31.21 -103.66
C GLN A 32 -23.74 -31.87 -102.42
N TYR A 33 -22.52 -32.40 -102.54
CA TYR A 33 -21.79 -33.00 -101.43
C TYR A 33 -21.32 -31.96 -100.41
N SER A 34 -20.77 -30.81 -100.83
CA SER A 34 -20.46 -29.70 -99.91
C SER A 34 -21.71 -29.18 -99.21
N ARG A 35 -22.87 -29.11 -99.89
CA ARG A 35 -24.16 -28.78 -99.24
C ARG A 35 -24.60 -29.85 -98.25
N GLN A 36 -24.31 -31.12 -98.52
CA GLN A 36 -24.61 -32.23 -97.62
C GLN A 36 -23.71 -32.19 -96.37
N ILE A 37 -22.40 -32.00 -96.53
CA ILE A 37 -21.47 -31.80 -95.42
C ILE A 37 -21.83 -30.55 -94.63
N GLU A 38 -22.11 -29.42 -95.27
CA GLU A 38 -22.49 -28.18 -94.58
C GLU A 38 -23.80 -28.36 -93.79
N LYS A 39 -24.72 -29.20 -94.29
CA LYS A 39 -25.94 -29.58 -93.59
C LYS A 39 -25.65 -30.51 -92.40
N GLU A 40 -24.79 -31.50 -92.56
CA GLU A 40 -24.37 -32.41 -91.49
C GLU A 40 -23.56 -31.69 -90.41
N LEU A 41 -22.65 -30.79 -90.79
CA LEU A 41 -21.89 -29.95 -89.88
C LEU A 41 -22.82 -29.06 -89.07
N LYS A 42 -23.83 -28.47 -89.71
CA LYS A 42 -24.85 -27.65 -89.05
C LYS A 42 -25.80 -28.46 -88.17
N GLU A 43 -26.01 -29.74 -88.49
CA GLU A 43 -26.72 -30.68 -87.62
C GLU A 43 -25.89 -31.09 -86.40
N VAL A 44 -24.58 -31.32 -86.57
CA VAL A 44 -23.65 -31.63 -85.47
C VAL A 44 -23.43 -30.42 -84.58
N GLU A 45 -23.32 -29.23 -85.16
CA GLU A 45 -23.21 -27.97 -84.42
C GLU A 45 -24.50 -27.71 -83.64
N ASN A 46 -25.67 -27.89 -84.26
CA ASN A 46 -26.95 -27.82 -83.54
C ASN A 46 -27.08 -28.89 -82.44
N ARG A 47 -26.58 -30.12 -82.65
CA ARG A 47 -26.54 -31.14 -81.59
C ARG A 47 -25.62 -30.75 -80.46
N SER A 48 -24.43 -30.21 -80.76
CA SER A 48 -23.46 -29.79 -79.75
C SER A 48 -23.98 -28.59 -78.96
N ILE A 49 -24.66 -27.64 -79.61
CA ILE A 49 -25.36 -26.54 -78.95
C ILE A 49 -26.50 -27.08 -78.07
N GLN A 50 -27.28 -28.05 -78.56
CA GLN A 50 -28.34 -28.70 -77.78
C GLN A 50 -27.78 -29.43 -76.54
N ASP A 51 -26.65 -30.10 -76.67
CA ASP A 51 -25.98 -30.79 -75.57
C ASP A 51 -25.39 -29.80 -74.57
N TYR A 52 -24.79 -28.70 -75.03
CA TYR A 52 -24.36 -27.59 -74.17
C TYR A 52 -25.53 -26.90 -73.46
N ILE A 53 -26.67 -26.71 -74.14
CA ILE A 53 -27.88 -26.13 -73.54
C ILE A 53 -28.46 -27.07 -72.48
N LYS A 54 -28.46 -28.39 -72.73
CA LYS A 54 -28.86 -29.39 -71.73
C LYS A 54 -27.93 -29.38 -70.52
N GLU A 55 -26.62 -29.38 -70.74
CA GLU A 55 -25.64 -29.44 -69.65
C GLU A 55 -25.46 -28.10 -68.93
N SER A 56 -25.79 -26.98 -69.59
CA SER A 56 -25.83 -25.63 -69.01
C SER A 56 -26.71 -25.58 -67.76
N GLN A 57 -27.79 -26.36 -67.72
CA GLN A 57 -28.67 -26.43 -66.55
C GLN A 57 -27.99 -27.12 -65.37
N ASN A 58 -27.21 -28.17 -65.62
CA ASN A 58 -26.40 -28.85 -64.60
C ASN A 58 -25.25 -27.96 -64.12
N ILE A 59 -24.56 -27.26 -65.03
CA ILE A 59 -23.49 -26.31 -64.71
C ILE A 59 -24.03 -25.14 -63.87
N ALA A 60 -25.20 -24.60 -64.22
CA ALA A 60 -25.86 -23.54 -63.45
C ALA A 60 -26.29 -24.04 -62.06
N SER A 61 -26.80 -25.27 -61.96
CA SER A 61 -27.10 -25.92 -60.68
C SER A 61 -25.85 -26.06 -59.81
N LEU A 62 -24.75 -26.54 -60.36
CA LEU A 62 -23.48 -26.69 -59.65
C LEU A 62 -22.95 -25.33 -59.18
N HIS A 63 -23.00 -24.30 -60.04
CA HIS A 63 -22.62 -22.95 -59.68
C HIS A 63 -23.46 -22.39 -58.52
N ASN A 64 -24.77 -22.64 -58.53
CA ASN A 64 -25.64 -22.24 -57.42
C ASN A 64 -25.30 -22.98 -56.12
N GLN A 65 -24.92 -24.25 -56.19
CA GLN A 65 -24.47 -25.02 -55.02
C GLN A 65 -23.12 -24.53 -54.50
N ILE A 66 -22.18 -24.19 -55.38
CA ILE A 66 -20.89 -23.59 -55.02
C ILE A 66 -21.11 -22.23 -54.35
N ALA A 67 -21.94 -21.37 -54.96
CA ALA A 67 -22.27 -20.06 -54.38
C ALA A 67 -23.00 -20.17 -53.02
N ALA A 68 -23.80 -21.22 -52.83
CA ALA A 68 -24.41 -21.51 -51.54
C ALA A 68 -23.37 -21.98 -50.50
N CYS A 69 -22.40 -22.80 -50.91
CA CYS A 69 -21.28 -23.21 -50.05
C CYS A 69 -20.40 -22.00 -49.68
N ASP A 70 -20.11 -21.12 -50.63
CA ASP A 70 -19.34 -19.89 -50.39
C ASP A 70 -20.05 -18.98 -49.39
N ASN A 71 -21.37 -18.81 -49.49
CA ASN A 71 -22.16 -18.06 -48.50
C ASN A 71 -22.10 -18.69 -47.10
N ILE A 72 -22.11 -20.03 -47.01
CA ILE A 72 -21.99 -20.72 -45.72
C ILE A 72 -20.59 -20.51 -45.14
N LEU A 73 -19.55 -20.62 -45.96
CA LEU A 73 -18.17 -20.40 -45.55
C LEU A 73 -17.94 -18.95 -45.10
N GLU A 74 -18.43 -17.96 -45.85
CA GLU A 74 -18.37 -16.54 -45.48
C GLU A 74 -19.05 -16.29 -44.13
N ARG A 75 -20.21 -16.93 -43.90
CA ARG A 75 -20.93 -16.81 -42.63
C ARG A 75 -20.19 -17.48 -41.47
N MET A 76 -19.53 -18.61 -41.70
CA MET A 76 -18.67 -19.25 -40.69
C MET A 76 -17.42 -18.41 -40.41
N GLU A 77 -16.79 -17.85 -41.43
CA GLU A 77 -15.64 -16.96 -41.29
C GLU A 77 -16.02 -15.73 -40.47
N SER A 78 -17.12 -15.06 -40.81
CA SER A 78 -17.62 -13.90 -40.06
C SER A 78 -17.89 -14.25 -38.60
N MET A 79 -18.50 -15.40 -38.33
CA MET A 79 -18.74 -15.88 -36.97
C MET A 79 -17.42 -16.12 -36.21
N LEU A 80 -16.45 -16.79 -36.82
CA LEU A 80 -15.14 -17.05 -36.21
C LEU A 80 -14.35 -15.76 -35.96
N MET A 81 -14.41 -14.81 -36.89
CA MET A 81 -13.77 -13.50 -36.76
C MET A 81 -14.37 -12.72 -35.58
N ASN A 82 -15.70 -12.72 -35.45
CA ASN A 82 -16.37 -12.12 -34.29
C ASN A 82 -15.97 -12.80 -32.98
N PHE A 83 -15.94 -14.14 -32.93
CA PHE A 83 -15.45 -14.87 -31.75
C PHE A 83 -14.00 -14.52 -31.40
N GLN A 84 -13.13 -14.38 -32.40
CA GLN A 84 -11.74 -13.97 -32.20
C GLN A 84 -11.66 -12.55 -31.63
N LEU A 85 -12.45 -11.62 -32.15
CA LEU A 85 -12.51 -10.23 -31.66
C LEU A 85 -13.02 -10.19 -30.21
N ASP A 86 -14.08 -10.93 -29.90
CA ASP A 86 -14.65 -11.00 -28.55
C ASP A 86 -13.65 -11.61 -27.56
N LEU A 87 -13.00 -12.73 -27.92
CA LEU A 87 -11.94 -13.34 -27.10
C LEU A 87 -10.74 -12.42 -26.92
N GLY A 88 -10.36 -11.68 -27.97
CA GLY A 88 -9.30 -10.68 -27.91
C GLY A 88 -9.64 -9.57 -26.92
N SER A 89 -10.83 -8.99 -27.04
CA SER A 89 -11.35 -7.95 -26.14
C SER A 89 -11.38 -8.44 -24.69
N ILE A 90 -12.02 -9.59 -24.43
CA ILE A 90 -12.12 -10.18 -23.09
C ILE A 90 -10.72 -10.47 -22.51
N SER A 91 -9.81 -11.02 -23.30
CA SER A 91 -8.44 -11.30 -22.85
C SER A 91 -7.70 -10.00 -22.47
N THR A 92 -7.84 -8.93 -23.25
CA THR A 92 -7.24 -7.63 -22.91
C THR A 92 -7.85 -7.03 -21.65
N GLU A 93 -9.16 -7.18 -21.44
CA GLU A 93 -9.84 -6.70 -20.24
C GLU A 93 -9.42 -7.49 -18.99
N ILE A 94 -9.28 -8.81 -19.11
CA ILE A 94 -8.74 -9.67 -18.05
C ILE A 94 -7.31 -9.25 -17.69
N LEU A 95 -6.45 -9.03 -18.68
CA LEU A 95 -5.07 -8.56 -18.45
C LEU A 95 -5.04 -7.18 -17.79
N TYR A 96 -5.95 -6.28 -18.18
CA TYR A 96 -6.10 -4.98 -17.56
C TYR A 96 -6.52 -5.10 -16.08
N LEU A 97 -7.55 -5.90 -15.79
CA LEU A 97 -8.02 -6.16 -14.43
C LEU A 97 -6.94 -6.82 -13.56
N GLN A 98 -6.18 -7.77 -14.11
CA GLN A 98 -5.09 -8.43 -13.40
C GLN A 98 -3.98 -7.44 -13.05
N LYS A 99 -3.54 -6.60 -14.00
CA LYS A 99 -2.55 -5.54 -13.74
C LYS A 99 -3.05 -4.57 -12.67
N LYS A 100 -4.32 -4.15 -12.77
CA LYS A 100 -4.94 -3.25 -11.79
C LYS A 100 -5.01 -3.86 -10.39
N SER A 101 -5.34 -5.15 -10.29
CA SER A 101 -5.37 -5.90 -9.03
C SER A 101 -3.99 -5.93 -8.36
N VAL A 102 -2.93 -6.21 -9.12
CA VAL A 102 -1.55 -6.22 -8.60
C VAL A 102 -1.14 -4.83 -8.07
N ILE A 103 -1.41 -3.77 -8.84
CA ILE A 103 -1.13 -2.39 -8.42
C ILE A 103 -1.89 -2.05 -7.14
N MET A 104 -3.18 -2.39 -7.07
CA MET A 104 -4.01 -2.12 -5.89
C MET A 104 -3.53 -2.90 -4.66
N SER A 105 -3.12 -4.16 -4.84
CA SER A 105 -2.53 -4.97 -3.76
C SER A 105 -1.22 -4.36 -3.25
N GLN A 106 -0.36 -3.88 -4.14
CA GLN A 106 0.89 -3.21 -3.74
C GLN A 106 0.62 -1.90 -3.00
N GLN A 107 -0.32 -1.08 -3.48
CA GLN A 107 -0.74 0.14 -2.80
C GLN A 107 -1.30 -0.14 -1.41
N LEU A 108 -2.11 -1.19 -1.26
CA LEU A 108 -2.65 -1.61 0.04
C LEU A 108 -1.52 -2.05 0.98
N SER A 109 -0.60 -2.88 0.50
CA SER A 109 0.56 -3.34 1.28
C SER A 109 1.40 -2.16 1.77
N ASN A 110 1.74 -1.20 0.88
CA ASN A 110 2.51 -0.02 1.25
C ASN A 110 1.79 0.83 2.31
N ARG A 111 0.46 1.00 2.19
CA ARG A 111 -0.34 1.72 3.19
C ARG A 111 -0.38 1.00 4.53
N GLN A 112 -0.50 -0.32 4.54
CA GLN A 112 -0.50 -1.12 5.77
C GLN A 112 0.85 -1.04 6.49
N LEU A 113 1.95 -1.12 5.74
CA LEU A 113 3.30 -1.00 6.29
C LEU A 113 3.55 0.36 6.96
N ILE A 114 3.07 1.45 6.35
CA ILE A 114 3.25 2.80 6.89
C ILE A 114 2.26 3.13 8.02
N ARG A 115 1.07 2.52 8.03
CA ARG A 115 0.01 2.83 8.99
C ARG A 115 0.47 2.74 10.44
N GLY A 116 1.18 1.68 10.81
CA GLY A 116 1.67 1.48 12.19
C GLY A 116 2.65 2.57 12.62
N PRO A 117 3.80 2.73 11.94
CA PRO A 117 4.77 3.77 12.25
C PRO A 117 4.19 5.18 12.23
N LEU A 118 3.28 5.48 11.29
CA LEU A 118 2.65 6.79 11.21
C LEU A 118 1.67 7.03 12.36
N SER A 119 0.89 6.01 12.78
CA SER A 119 0.01 6.11 13.96
C SER A 119 0.82 6.39 15.21
N GLN A 120 1.89 5.62 15.43
CA GLN A 120 2.78 5.81 16.57
C GLN A 120 3.40 7.21 16.57
N PHE A 121 3.87 7.68 15.42
CA PHE A 121 4.42 9.03 15.30
C PHE A 121 3.39 10.12 15.66
N ILE A 122 2.15 9.98 15.20
CA ILE A 122 1.07 10.91 15.54
C ILE A 122 0.75 10.83 17.04
N GLU A 123 0.67 9.64 17.61
CA GLU A 123 0.43 9.43 19.04
C GLU A 123 1.54 10.07 19.89
N ASP A 124 2.80 9.97 19.49
CA ASP A 124 3.94 10.55 20.19
C ASP A 124 4.00 12.08 20.05
N MET A 125 3.64 12.61 18.87
CA MET A 125 3.63 14.05 18.59
C MET A 125 2.43 14.79 19.19
N THR A 126 1.27 14.14 19.28
CA THR A 126 0.04 14.80 19.74
C THR A 126 0.04 15.05 21.25
N VAL A 127 -0.36 16.25 21.66
CA VAL A 127 -0.55 16.58 23.08
C VAL A 127 -2.04 16.52 23.38
N SER A 128 -2.47 15.49 24.12
CA SER A 128 -3.88 15.33 24.47
C SER A 128 -4.32 16.34 25.53
N GLU A 129 -5.59 16.73 25.50
CA GLU A 129 -6.18 17.60 26.52
C GLU A 129 -6.13 16.96 27.91
N THR A 130 -6.24 15.63 27.97
CA THR A 130 -6.08 14.84 29.21
C THR A 130 -4.68 15.01 29.83
N LEU A 131 -3.63 15.08 29.01
CA LEU A 131 -2.27 15.34 29.49
C LEU A 131 -2.15 16.74 30.07
N ILE A 132 -2.74 17.73 29.38
CA ILE A 132 -2.73 19.12 29.82
C ILE A 132 -3.46 19.25 31.17
N MET A 133 -4.71 18.79 31.26
CA MET A 133 -5.51 18.84 32.48
C MET A 133 -4.85 18.05 33.61
N GLY A 134 -4.30 16.87 33.33
CA GLY A 134 -3.60 16.07 34.33
C GLY A 134 -2.37 16.77 34.92
N ILE A 135 -1.59 17.49 34.11
CA ILE A 135 -0.45 18.25 34.62
C ILE A 135 -0.90 19.53 35.36
N MET A 136 -1.93 20.21 34.85
CA MET A 136 -2.42 21.48 35.40
C MET A 136 -3.14 21.27 36.74
N ASP A 137 -4.10 20.35 36.78
CA ASP A 137 -5.11 20.27 37.84
C ASP A 137 -4.86 19.12 38.81
N ALA A 138 -4.32 17.98 38.36
CA ALA A 138 -4.13 16.83 39.24
C ALA A 138 -3.09 17.14 40.35
N PRO A 139 -3.35 16.77 41.61
CA PRO A 139 -2.41 16.99 42.70
C PRO A 139 -1.20 16.06 42.57
N VAL A 140 -0.03 16.56 42.99
CA VAL A 140 1.26 15.86 42.86
C VAL A 140 1.33 14.54 43.64
N THR A 141 0.44 14.36 44.63
CA THR A 141 0.32 13.14 45.43
C THR A 141 -0.38 11.99 44.73
N GLU A 142 -1.15 12.26 43.68
CA GLU A 142 -1.95 11.24 43.00
C GLU A 142 -1.15 10.49 41.93
N LYS A 143 -1.52 9.21 41.73
CA LYS A 143 -0.88 8.35 40.71
C LYS A 143 -1.11 8.88 39.29
N GLU A 144 -2.25 9.56 39.06
CA GLU A 144 -2.56 10.16 37.77
C GLU A 144 -1.51 11.19 37.36
N PHE A 145 -1.12 12.09 38.26
CA PHE A 145 -0.07 13.07 37.98
C PHE A 145 1.25 12.41 37.59
N LEU A 146 1.63 11.32 38.27
CA LEU A 146 2.85 10.57 37.94
C LEU A 146 2.79 9.95 36.53
N LEU A 147 1.67 9.34 36.16
CA LEU A 147 1.48 8.75 34.83
C LEU A 147 1.54 9.82 33.74
N GLN A 148 0.85 10.95 33.94
CA GLN A 148 0.86 12.07 33.00
C GLN A 148 2.26 12.70 32.91
N LEU A 149 3.00 12.78 34.01
CA LEU A 149 4.39 13.26 34.01
C LEU A 149 5.33 12.34 33.22
N GLN A 150 5.15 11.02 33.32
CA GLN A 150 5.92 10.05 32.52
C GLN A 150 5.63 10.21 31.03
N THR A 151 4.36 10.35 30.66
CA THR A 151 3.95 10.63 29.28
C THR A 151 4.54 11.95 28.78
N LEU A 152 4.48 13.02 29.59
CA LEU A 152 5.06 14.31 29.26
C LEU A 152 6.58 14.19 29.01
N ASN A 153 7.30 13.47 29.89
CA ASN A 153 8.74 13.26 29.74
C ASN A 153 9.09 12.51 28.46
N HIS A 154 8.33 11.47 28.12
CA HIS A 154 8.51 10.75 26.86
C HIS A 154 8.31 11.67 25.65
N LYS A 155 7.23 12.45 25.62
CA LYS A 155 6.92 13.40 24.54
C LYS A 155 7.97 14.49 24.39
N ILE A 156 8.46 15.05 25.50
CA ILE A 156 9.55 16.04 25.49
C ILE A 156 10.81 15.45 24.84
N ASN A 157 11.19 14.22 25.22
CA ASN A 157 12.37 13.57 24.66
C ASN A 157 12.19 13.24 23.18
N PHE A 158 11.02 12.72 22.79
CA PHE A 158 10.70 12.45 21.40
C PHE A 158 10.77 13.72 20.54
N VAL A 159 10.18 14.82 20.98
CA VAL A 159 10.24 16.10 20.23
C VAL A 159 11.67 16.64 20.18
N LYS A 160 12.48 16.49 21.24
CA LYS A 160 13.90 16.84 21.23
C LYS A 160 14.67 16.02 20.18
N GLU A 161 14.42 14.71 20.09
CA GLU A 161 15.04 13.83 19.08
C GLU A 161 14.57 14.13 17.65
N GLN A 162 13.30 14.49 17.46
CA GLN A 162 12.79 14.83 16.13
C GLN A 162 13.10 16.27 15.70
N SER A 163 13.50 17.15 16.63
CA SER A 163 13.88 18.53 16.33
C SER A 163 15.07 18.62 15.37
N TYR A 164 15.92 17.58 15.29
CA TYR A 164 17.01 17.49 14.33
C TYR A 164 16.56 17.30 12.87
N LYS A 165 15.28 16.96 12.65
CA LYS A 165 14.70 16.72 11.31
C LYS A 165 13.89 17.90 10.77
N GLU A 166 13.90 19.04 11.47
CA GLU A 166 13.25 20.31 11.06
C GLU A 166 11.75 20.20 10.67
N ALA A 167 11.04 19.21 11.21
CA ALA A 167 9.61 19.07 10.94
C ALA A 167 8.82 20.24 11.56
N LYS A 168 8.02 20.94 10.74
CA LYS A 168 7.21 22.11 11.18
C LYS A 168 6.28 21.77 12.35
N SER A 169 5.69 20.58 12.35
CA SER A 169 4.81 20.10 13.43
C SER A 169 5.51 20.01 14.79
N CYS A 170 6.84 19.82 14.83
CA CYS A 170 7.59 19.87 16.07
C CYS A 170 7.60 21.27 16.68
N GLN A 171 7.61 22.32 15.86
CA GLN A 171 7.64 23.71 16.34
C GLN A 171 6.32 24.09 17.03
N ASP A 172 5.20 23.67 16.45
CA ASP A 172 3.86 23.94 17.00
C ASP A 172 3.66 23.31 18.39
N VAL A 173 4.14 22.06 18.55
CA VAL A 173 3.98 21.31 19.80
C VAL A 173 5.02 21.70 20.85
N LYS A 174 6.21 22.14 20.42
CA LYS A 174 7.33 22.46 21.30
C LYS A 174 6.96 23.52 22.33
N GLU A 175 6.28 24.60 21.94
CA GLU A 175 5.92 25.66 22.87
C GLU A 175 4.97 25.16 23.97
N ILE A 176 3.99 24.32 23.60
CA ILE A 176 3.03 23.74 24.54
C ILE A 176 3.75 22.81 25.53
N LEU A 177 4.62 21.93 25.02
CA LEU A 177 5.41 21.02 25.86
C LEU A 177 6.34 21.78 26.81
N GLU A 178 6.97 22.85 26.36
CA GLU A 178 7.83 23.71 27.19
C GLU A 178 7.02 24.38 28.31
N LYS A 179 5.82 24.90 28.02
CA LYS A 179 4.92 25.46 29.03
C LYS A 179 4.47 24.41 30.05
N LEU A 180 4.09 23.21 29.60
CA LEU A 180 3.73 22.09 30.48
C LEU A 180 4.90 21.64 31.34
N LYS A 181 6.11 21.58 30.77
CA LYS A 181 7.35 21.26 31.48
C LYS A 181 7.59 22.23 32.63
N ILE A 182 7.53 23.54 32.36
CA ILE A 182 7.71 24.59 33.38
C ILE A 182 6.68 24.44 34.50
N LYS A 183 5.40 24.23 34.15
CA LYS A 183 4.33 24.04 35.14
C LYS A 183 4.56 22.80 36.00
N ALA A 184 4.88 21.66 35.38
CA ALA A 184 5.15 20.41 36.08
C ALA A 184 6.33 20.55 37.05
N MET A 185 7.43 21.15 36.60
CA MET A 185 8.61 21.42 37.44
C MET A 185 8.27 22.32 38.63
N SER A 186 7.48 23.37 38.42
CA SER A 186 7.03 24.25 39.50
C SER A 186 6.21 23.51 40.57
N LYS A 187 5.26 22.67 40.16
CA LYS A 187 4.45 21.85 41.09
C LYS A 187 5.31 20.85 41.86
N ILE A 188 6.21 20.15 41.16
CA ILE A 188 7.14 19.19 41.77
C ILE A 188 8.06 19.89 42.78
N ARG A 189 8.66 21.03 42.42
CA ARG A 189 9.55 21.80 43.28
C ARG A 189 8.84 22.20 44.57
N THR A 190 7.65 22.79 44.45
CA THR A 190 6.84 23.20 45.62
C THR A 190 6.56 22.00 46.53
N TYR A 191 6.13 20.87 45.95
CA TYR A 191 5.84 19.67 46.72
C TYR A 191 7.08 19.11 47.45
N ILE A 192 8.23 19.00 46.77
CA ILE A 192 9.45 18.47 47.39
C ILE A 192 9.94 19.39 48.51
N LEU A 193 9.94 20.72 48.29
CA LEU A 193 10.31 21.68 49.33
C LEU A 193 9.37 21.61 50.54
N GLU A 194 8.06 21.46 50.33
CA GLU A 194 7.11 21.21 51.42
C GLU A 194 7.43 19.94 52.22
N GLN A 195 7.83 18.85 51.55
CA GLN A 195 8.26 17.64 52.26
C GLN A 195 9.54 17.88 53.07
N ILE A 196 10.52 18.61 52.51
CA ILE A 196 11.76 18.97 53.21
C ILE A 196 11.44 19.82 54.46
N TYR A 197 10.53 20.79 54.35
CA TYR A 197 10.15 21.63 55.46
C TYR A 197 9.42 20.89 56.58
N LYS A 198 8.71 19.79 56.28
CA LYS A 198 8.10 18.93 57.31
C LYS A 198 9.16 18.32 58.24
N PHE A 199 10.40 18.13 57.80
CA PHE A 199 11.48 17.63 58.65
C PHE A 199 11.85 18.59 59.79
N ARG A 200 11.56 19.90 59.63
CA ARG A 200 11.89 20.92 60.65
C ARG A 200 10.98 20.85 61.88
N LYS A 201 9.89 20.07 61.86
CA LYS A 201 8.96 19.96 62.98
C LYS A 201 9.61 19.24 64.17
N PRO A 202 9.61 19.84 65.38
CA PRO A 202 10.25 19.26 66.56
C PRO A 202 9.63 17.90 66.92
N MET A 203 10.45 16.98 67.44
CA MET A 203 10.08 15.60 67.82
C MET A 203 9.55 14.71 66.68
N THR A 204 9.70 15.11 65.42
CA THR A 204 9.34 14.27 64.26
C THR A 204 10.41 13.19 64.05
N ASN A 205 10.01 11.93 63.91
CA ASN A 205 10.90 10.90 63.37
C ASN A 205 11.14 11.20 61.89
N TYR A 206 12.19 11.97 61.59
CA TYR A 206 12.51 12.43 60.22
C TYR A 206 12.77 11.26 59.24
N GLN A 207 13.07 10.05 59.73
CA GLN A 207 13.25 8.86 58.89
C GLN A 207 11.96 8.45 58.17
N VAL A 208 10.79 8.63 58.79
CA VAL A 208 9.49 8.25 58.20
C VAL A 208 9.15 9.15 56.99
N PRO A 209 9.17 10.49 57.11
CA PRO A 209 9.07 11.39 55.96
C PRO A 209 10.17 11.19 54.90
N GLN A 210 11.40 10.89 55.30
CA GLN A 210 12.50 10.60 54.36
C GLN A 210 12.21 9.35 53.51
N ASN A 211 11.75 8.26 54.11
CA ASN A 211 11.35 7.05 53.40
C ASN A 211 10.15 7.28 52.48
N ASN A 212 9.20 8.11 52.88
CA ASN A 212 8.08 8.46 52.01
C ASN A 212 8.52 9.28 50.79
N MET A 213 9.58 10.08 50.90
CA MET A 213 10.10 10.88 49.79
C MET A 213 10.71 10.00 48.68
N LEU A 214 11.22 8.81 49.01
CA LEU A 214 11.78 7.86 48.04
C LEU A 214 10.73 7.36 47.02
N LYS A 215 9.45 7.34 47.40
CA LYS A 215 8.34 6.99 46.48
C LYS A 215 8.24 7.97 45.29
N TYR A 216 8.79 9.17 45.45
CA TYR A 216 8.75 10.24 44.47
C TYR A 216 10.09 10.42 43.74
N LYS A 217 10.94 9.38 43.69
CA LYS A 217 12.24 9.39 42.99
C LYS A 217 12.14 9.96 41.56
N PHE A 218 11.12 9.53 40.81
CA PHE A 218 10.92 9.97 39.43
C PHE A 218 10.76 11.49 39.30
N PHE A 219 10.20 12.18 40.30
CA PHE A 219 10.05 13.63 40.26
C PHE A 219 11.40 14.33 40.27
N PHE A 220 12.34 13.84 41.08
CA PHE A 220 13.69 14.39 41.10
C PHE A 220 14.46 14.05 39.82
N GLU A 221 14.33 12.83 39.30
CA GLU A 221 14.91 12.44 38.01
C GLU A 221 14.40 13.33 36.85
N PHE A 222 13.09 13.60 36.84
CA PHE A 222 12.46 14.49 35.86
C PHE A 222 13.01 15.92 35.93
N VAL A 223 13.14 16.47 37.14
CA VAL A 223 13.71 17.82 37.34
C VAL A 223 15.17 17.85 36.92
N LEU A 224 15.98 16.86 37.35
CA LEU A 224 17.41 16.77 37.01
C LEU A 224 17.66 16.67 35.50
N ALA A 225 16.81 15.93 34.79
CA ALA A 225 16.92 15.75 33.34
C ALA A 225 16.55 17.01 32.53
N ASN A 226 15.75 17.91 33.10
CA ASN A 226 15.25 19.09 32.40
C ASN A 226 15.91 20.39 32.85
N GLU A 227 16.03 20.64 34.16
CA GLU A 227 16.56 21.88 34.74
C GLU A 227 17.47 21.59 35.95
N ARG A 228 18.78 21.58 35.72
CA ARG A 228 19.78 21.25 36.76
C ARG A 228 19.78 22.25 37.91
N ASN A 229 19.56 23.53 37.63
CA ASN A 229 19.55 24.59 38.65
C ASN A 229 18.47 24.34 39.72
N VAL A 230 17.29 23.89 39.30
CA VAL A 230 16.19 23.57 40.24
C VAL A 230 16.51 22.33 41.07
N ALA A 231 17.17 21.34 40.48
CA ALA A 231 17.62 20.16 41.22
C ALA A 231 18.67 20.52 42.29
N GLU A 232 19.65 21.36 41.94
CA GLU A 232 20.67 21.86 42.86
C GLU A 232 20.06 22.63 44.03
N GLU A 233 19.07 23.48 43.78
CA GLU A 233 18.34 24.20 44.82
C GLU A 233 17.66 23.24 45.81
N ILE A 234 16.92 22.25 45.30
CA ILE A 234 16.23 21.24 46.12
C ILE A 234 17.24 20.47 46.97
N CYS A 235 18.37 20.06 46.38
CA CYS A 235 19.46 19.39 47.10
C CYS A 235 20.06 20.29 48.19
N GLY A 236 20.31 21.56 47.88
CA GLY A 236 20.82 22.55 48.83
C GLY A 236 19.91 22.73 50.04
N GLU A 237 18.60 22.89 49.82
CA GLU A 237 17.61 23.01 50.89
C GLU A 237 17.50 21.75 51.75
N TYR A 238 17.60 20.57 51.14
CA TYR A 238 17.64 19.30 51.86
C TYR A 238 18.89 19.20 52.75
N ILE A 239 20.07 19.44 52.18
CA ILE A 239 21.36 19.39 52.90
C ILE A 239 21.36 20.41 54.04
N GLY A 240 20.95 21.65 53.79
CA GLY A 240 20.88 22.71 54.79
C GLY A 240 19.91 22.36 55.93
N THR A 241 18.75 21.78 55.61
CA THR A 241 17.77 21.36 56.61
C THR A 241 18.28 20.18 57.45
N MET A 242 18.82 19.14 56.81
CA MET A 242 19.38 17.97 57.52
C MET A 242 20.58 18.33 58.38
N SER A 243 21.48 19.19 57.89
CA SER A 243 22.66 19.64 58.65
C SER A 243 22.26 20.31 59.96
N LYS A 244 21.24 21.17 59.95
CA LYS A 244 20.70 21.82 61.16
C LYS A 244 20.06 20.82 62.13
N ILE A 245 19.33 19.84 61.60
CA ILE A 245 18.68 18.78 62.39
C ILE A 245 19.74 17.90 63.07
N TYR A 246 20.70 17.37 62.32
CA TYR A 246 21.79 16.56 62.86
C TYR A 246 22.59 17.34 63.91
N TYR A 247 22.96 18.59 63.62
CA TYR A 247 23.66 19.44 64.58
C TYR A 247 22.86 19.61 65.89
N SER A 248 21.56 19.88 65.80
CA SER A 248 20.69 20.02 66.98
C SER A 248 20.66 18.72 67.82
N TYR A 249 20.53 17.56 67.17
CA TYR A 249 20.54 16.27 67.86
C TYR A 249 21.88 15.96 68.51
N PHE A 250 23.00 16.12 67.80
CA PHE A 250 24.33 15.90 68.35
C PHE A 250 24.64 16.87 69.49
N LYS A 251 24.26 18.16 69.36
CA LYS A 251 24.43 19.15 70.42
C LYS A 251 23.60 18.81 71.67
N SER A 252 22.33 18.41 71.49
CA SER A 252 21.46 17.99 72.58
C SER A 252 21.98 16.73 73.27
N TYR A 253 22.43 15.74 72.48
CA TYR A 253 23.03 14.50 72.98
C TYR A 253 24.32 14.77 73.77
N SER A 254 25.24 15.56 73.22
CA SER A 254 26.48 15.97 73.88
C SER A 254 26.19 16.71 75.20
N THR A 255 25.24 17.66 75.19
CA THR A 255 24.83 18.38 76.41
C THR A 255 24.27 17.44 77.48
N ARG A 256 23.50 16.41 77.08
CA ARG A 256 22.96 15.41 78.00
C ARG A 256 24.05 14.50 78.57
N LEU A 257 25.01 14.08 77.76
CA LEU A 257 26.16 13.29 78.21
C LEU A 257 27.01 14.07 79.22
N MET A 258 27.32 15.34 78.94
CA MET A 258 28.07 16.19 79.86
C MET A 258 27.36 16.35 81.21
N LYS A 259 26.02 16.47 81.21
CA LYS A 259 25.21 16.50 82.45
C LYS A 259 25.22 15.18 83.22
N LEU A 260 25.32 14.04 82.54
CA LEU A 260 25.43 12.73 83.18
C LEU A 260 26.82 12.55 83.79
N GLN A 261 27.88 12.94 83.08
CA GLN A 261 29.24 12.89 83.60
C GLN A 261 29.41 13.76 84.86
N GLY A 262 28.93 15.01 84.83
CA GLY A 262 28.97 15.89 86.00
C GLY A 262 28.10 15.44 87.18
N ARG A 263 27.19 14.46 87.00
CA ARG A 263 26.43 13.82 88.09
C ARG A 263 27.15 12.60 88.67
N VAL A 264 28.06 11.98 87.93
CA VAL A 264 28.87 10.85 88.39
C VAL A 264 30.10 11.31 89.16
N GLU A 265 30.58 12.54 88.91
CA GLU A 265 31.72 13.16 89.61
C GLU A 265 31.39 13.79 90.98
N VAL A 266 30.13 13.68 91.46
CA VAL A 266 29.78 14.03 92.84
C VAL A 266 29.69 12.74 93.67
N PRO A 267 30.80 12.26 94.26
CA PRO A 267 30.72 11.28 95.34
C PRO A 267 30.01 11.93 96.52
N GLY A 268 29.16 11.17 97.21
CA GLY A 268 28.42 11.64 98.37
C GLY A 268 29.33 12.34 99.39
N GLU A 269 28.97 13.57 99.71
CA GLU A 269 29.13 14.15 101.04
C GLU A 269 27.86 13.83 101.85
#